data_AF-A0A1V2ZBL9-F1
#
_entry.id   AF-A0A1V2ZBL9-F1
#
_cell.length_a   1.000
_cell.length_b   1.000
_cell.length_c   1.000
_cell.angle_alpha   90.00
_cell.angle_beta   90.00
_cell.angle_gamma   90.00
#
_symmetry.space_group_name_H-M   'P 1'
#
loop_
_entity.id
_entity.type
_entity.pdbx_description
1 polymer ?
#
loop_
_entity_poly.entity_id
_entity_poly.type
_entity_poly.pdbx_seq_one_letter_code
_entity_poly.pdbx_strand_id
1 'polypeptide(L)'
;MRRVHWRASARSGELMVRQDEQNTDPHAWILLESRASRVLDRPGGDGRRARGDDDRLEWAVSMTASLAVHLLDRGFETHLVETGAGPEVQHSEDEREVAHDVLLRLAELVPSGESAEAAARIAGEMREAGGVRPVFAVLTRLREEDLDALSSLASHARPAIAFLVEGTAEEEAALSSLGWYPVATTVRTSVEEAWSEALALRAIA
;
A
#
# COMPACT_ATOMS: atom_id res chain seq x y z
N MET A 1 16.85 -21.88 17.76
CA MET A 1 16.35 -21.61 19.12
C MET A 1 17.51 -21.59 20.10
N ARG A 2 17.98 -20.41 20.55
CA ARG A 2 19.16 -20.27 21.42
C ARG A 2 18.70 -20.01 22.86
N ARG A 3 18.93 -20.96 23.77
CA ARG A 3 18.67 -20.77 25.21
C ARG A 3 19.77 -19.90 25.80
N VAL A 4 19.40 -18.70 26.27
CA VAL A 4 20.31 -17.81 27.00
C VAL A 4 20.07 -18.00 28.51
N HIS A 5 21.14 -18.30 29.24
CA HIS A 5 21.13 -18.50 30.69
C HIS A 5 21.21 -17.13 31.38
N TRP A 6 20.10 -16.68 31.99
CA TRP A 6 19.95 -15.31 32.55
C TRP A 6 20.45 -15.16 33.99
N ARG A 7 21.24 -16.09 34.52
CA ARG A 7 21.52 -16.14 35.97
C ARG A 7 22.67 -15.27 36.50
N ALA A 8 23.23 -14.35 35.71
CA ALA A 8 24.51 -13.72 36.08
C ALA A 8 24.50 -12.25 36.56
N SER A 9 23.45 -11.43 36.37
CA SER A 9 23.62 -9.96 36.56
C SER A 9 22.90 -9.29 37.73
N ALA A 10 22.18 -10.01 38.60
CA ALA A 10 21.44 -9.40 39.72
C ALA A 10 22.28 -9.25 41.02
N ARG A 11 23.53 -8.76 40.94
CA ARG A 11 24.38 -8.52 42.13
C ARG A 11 24.93 -7.09 42.27
N SER A 12 24.59 -6.19 41.37
CA SER A 12 24.74 -4.75 41.60
C SER A 12 23.37 -4.24 42.07
N GLY A 13 23.31 -3.41 43.12
CA GLY A 13 22.07 -2.77 43.61
C GLY A 13 21.52 -1.70 42.66
N GLU A 14 21.74 -1.89 41.36
CA GLU A 14 21.37 -0.99 40.29
C GLU A 14 20.23 -1.61 39.48
N LEU A 15 19.22 -0.80 39.20
CA LEU A 15 18.08 -1.18 38.38
C LEU A 15 18.55 -1.43 36.94
N MET A 16 18.80 -2.69 36.58
CA MET A 16 18.98 -3.08 35.19
C MET A 16 17.62 -3.15 34.50
N VAL A 17 17.35 -2.18 33.63
CA VAL A 17 16.27 -2.27 32.65
C VAL A 17 16.74 -3.17 31.53
N ARG A 18 16.09 -4.31 31.36
CA ARG A 18 16.23 -5.13 30.16
C ARG A 18 15.29 -4.55 29.10
N GLN A 19 15.83 -3.95 28.05
CA GLN A 19 15.06 -3.72 26.82
C GLN A 19 14.86 -5.09 26.15
N ASP A 20 13.64 -5.60 26.18
CA ASP A 20 13.24 -6.57 25.16
C ASP A 20 13.08 -5.77 23.87
N GLU A 21 14.03 -5.92 22.95
CA GLU A 21 13.78 -5.66 21.53
C GLU A 21 12.65 -6.61 21.13
N GLN A 22 11.41 -6.12 21.14
CA GLN A 22 10.37 -6.75 20.36
C GLN A 22 10.80 -6.61 18.90
N ASN A 23 11.46 -7.64 18.39
CA ASN A 23 11.72 -7.82 16.98
C ASN A 23 10.39 -8.21 16.32
N THR A 24 9.44 -7.27 16.28
CA THR A 24 8.29 -7.34 15.40
C THR A 24 8.85 -6.96 14.04
N ASP A 25 8.96 -7.93 13.13
CA ASP A 25 9.34 -7.63 11.75
C ASP A 25 8.40 -6.51 11.24
N PRO A 26 8.91 -5.43 10.63
CA PRO A 26 8.06 -4.31 10.26
C PRO A 26 7.18 -4.73 9.07
N HIS A 27 5.87 -4.52 9.10
CA HIS A 27 5.00 -4.86 7.96
C HIS A 27 4.52 -3.61 7.23
N ALA A 28 4.29 -3.73 5.93
CA ALA A 28 3.74 -2.69 5.08
C ALA A 28 2.69 -3.26 4.11
N TRP A 29 1.66 -2.47 3.82
CA TRP A 29 0.60 -2.85 2.88
C TRP A 29 0.69 -2.01 1.62
N ILE A 30 0.48 -2.66 0.47
CA ILE A 30 0.30 -1.98 -0.82
C ILE A 30 -1.08 -2.34 -1.36
N LEU A 31 -1.90 -1.33 -1.64
CA LEU A 31 -3.19 -1.46 -2.30
C LEU A 31 -3.04 -1.00 -3.76
N LEU A 32 -3.23 -1.90 -4.72
CA LEU A 32 -3.22 -1.59 -6.15
C LEU A 32 -4.65 -1.58 -6.71
N GLU A 33 -5.02 -0.47 -7.34
CA GLU A 33 -6.26 -0.39 -8.12
C GLU A 33 -6.16 -1.20 -9.41
N SER A 34 -6.87 -2.32 -9.48
CA SER A 34 -6.96 -3.20 -10.64
C SER A 34 -8.39 -3.40 -11.16
N ARG A 35 -9.38 -2.65 -10.65
CA ARG A 35 -10.75 -2.71 -11.16
C ARG A 35 -10.82 -2.04 -12.54
N ALA A 36 -11.29 -2.78 -13.53
CA ALA A 36 -11.46 -2.29 -14.89
C ALA A 36 -12.36 -1.03 -14.95
N SER A 37 -13.38 -0.96 -14.09
CA SER A 37 -14.26 0.22 -14.00
C SER A 37 -13.60 1.49 -13.48
N ARG A 38 -12.39 1.39 -12.91
CA ARG A 38 -11.59 2.52 -12.39
C ARG A 38 -10.39 2.83 -13.26
N VAL A 39 -9.69 1.79 -13.70
CA VAL A 39 -8.49 1.90 -14.54
C VAL A 39 -8.85 2.48 -15.91
N LEU A 40 -9.95 2.00 -16.51
CA LEU A 40 -10.42 2.42 -17.84
C LEU A 40 -11.29 3.69 -17.80
N ASP A 41 -11.56 4.23 -16.62
CA ASP A 41 -12.44 5.39 -16.44
C ASP A 41 -11.64 6.69 -16.53
N ARG A 42 -11.84 7.41 -17.64
CA ARG A 42 -11.17 8.67 -17.95
C ARG A 42 -12.16 9.83 -17.95
N PRO A 43 -11.82 10.98 -17.33
CA PRO A 43 -12.59 12.21 -17.44
C PRO A 43 -12.84 12.57 -18.90
N GLY A 44 -14.12 12.65 -19.29
CA GLY A 44 -14.54 12.96 -20.65
C GLY A 44 -14.40 11.82 -21.67
N GLY A 45 -14.05 10.60 -21.24
CA GLY A 45 -14.05 9.41 -22.08
C GLY A 45 -15.44 8.84 -22.31
N ASP A 46 -15.64 8.15 -23.43
CA ASP A 46 -16.90 7.48 -23.79
C ASP A 46 -17.03 6.06 -23.19
N GLY A 47 -16.15 5.71 -22.25
CA GLY A 47 -16.10 4.39 -21.59
C GLY A 47 -15.50 3.27 -22.46
N ARG A 48 -14.96 3.60 -23.64
CA ARG A 48 -14.31 2.63 -24.52
C ARG A 48 -12.81 2.56 -24.22
N ARG A 49 -12.26 1.34 -24.17
CA ARG A 49 -10.82 1.12 -24.00
C ARG A 49 -10.02 1.94 -25.01
N ALA A 50 -9.24 2.88 -24.52
CA ALA A 50 -8.33 3.69 -25.32
C ALA A 50 -6.88 3.31 -25.01
N ARG A 51 -5.96 3.63 -25.94
CA ARG A 51 -4.53 3.35 -25.79
C ARG A 51 -3.93 3.92 -24.50
N GLY A 52 -4.48 5.02 -23.98
CA GLY A 52 -4.02 5.63 -22.73
C GLY A 52 -4.50 4.95 -21.45
N ASP A 53 -5.44 4.01 -21.52
CA ASP A 53 -5.87 3.25 -20.35
C ASP A 53 -4.81 2.20 -19.96
N ASP A 54 -4.16 1.61 -20.97
CA ASP A 54 -3.02 0.72 -20.77
C ASP A 54 -1.86 1.48 -20.10
N ASP A 55 -1.58 2.73 -20.54
CA ASP A 55 -0.53 3.56 -19.95
C ASP A 55 -0.76 3.85 -18.45
N ARG A 56 -2.01 4.02 -18.00
CA ARG A 56 -2.34 4.25 -16.58
C ARG A 56 -2.11 3.00 -15.74
N LEU A 57 -2.53 1.84 -16.24
CA LEU A 57 -2.29 0.57 -15.57
C LEU A 57 -0.80 0.27 -15.51
N GLU A 58 -0.08 0.42 -16.62
CA GLU A 58 1.36 0.20 -16.71
C GLU A 58 2.12 1.09 -15.72
N TRP A 59 1.72 2.36 -15.59
CA TRP A 59 2.27 3.26 -14.59
C TRP A 59 2.00 2.77 -13.16
N ALA A 60 0.74 2.39 -12.86
CA ALA A 60 0.33 1.92 -11.55
C ALA A 60 1.06 0.62 -11.13
N VAL A 61 1.22 -0.30 -12.08
CA VAL A 61 2.00 -1.53 -11.91
C VAL A 61 3.47 -1.20 -11.66
N SER A 62 4.06 -0.29 -12.43
CA SER A 62 5.46 0.12 -12.28
C SER A 62 5.73 0.76 -10.91
N MET A 63 4.83 1.63 -10.45
CA MET A 63 4.93 2.25 -9.14
C MET A 63 4.79 1.22 -8.01
N THR A 64 3.81 0.31 -8.13
CA THR A 64 3.60 -0.78 -7.17
C THR A 64 4.81 -1.71 -7.08
N ALA A 65 5.37 -2.10 -8.23
CA ALA A 65 6.59 -2.90 -8.29
C ALA A 65 7.76 -2.20 -7.59
N SER A 66 7.92 -0.89 -7.81
CA SER A 66 8.94 -0.09 -7.15
C SER A 66 8.76 -0.04 -5.62
N LEU A 67 7.52 0.15 -5.15
CA LEU A 67 7.18 0.10 -3.72
C LEU A 67 7.52 -1.25 -3.10
N ALA A 68 7.05 -2.34 -3.72
CA ALA A 68 7.25 -3.69 -3.21
C ALA A 68 8.73 -4.05 -3.11
N VAL A 69 9.51 -3.83 -4.18
CA VAL A 69 10.95 -4.09 -4.18
C VAL A 69 11.65 -3.27 -3.10
N HIS A 70 11.32 -1.97 -2.98
CA HIS A 70 11.93 -1.11 -1.98
C HIS A 70 11.64 -1.57 -0.54
N LEU A 71 10.40 -1.93 -0.24
CA LEU A 71 9.98 -2.36 1.09
C LEU A 71 10.63 -3.71 1.47
N LEU A 72 10.60 -4.67 0.55
CA LEU A 72 11.21 -5.99 0.73
C LEU A 72 12.73 -5.88 0.92
N ASP A 73 13.42 -5.04 0.14
CA ASP A 73 14.86 -4.78 0.28
C ASP A 73 15.22 -4.15 1.64
N ARG A 74 14.25 -3.47 2.28
CA ARG A 74 14.39 -2.88 3.62
C ARG A 74 13.95 -3.81 4.74
N GLY A 75 13.60 -5.05 4.42
CA GLY A 75 13.19 -6.07 5.38
C GLY A 75 11.78 -5.90 5.90
N PHE A 76 10.92 -5.15 5.19
CA PHE A 76 9.50 -5.14 5.51
C PHE A 76 8.83 -6.43 5.04
N GLU A 77 8.00 -7.02 5.89
CA GLU A 77 7.00 -7.96 5.43
C GLU A 77 5.94 -7.18 4.63
N THR A 78 5.92 -7.41 3.33
CA THR A 78 5.08 -6.62 2.40
C THR A 78 3.89 -7.47 1.97
N HIS A 79 2.71 -6.86 1.96
CA HIS A 79 1.48 -7.51 1.52
C HIS A 79 0.88 -6.70 0.36
N LEU A 80 0.87 -7.28 -0.84
CA LEU A 80 0.25 -6.68 -2.02
C LEU A 80 -1.19 -7.16 -2.20
N VAL A 81 -2.10 -6.19 -2.17
CA VAL A 81 -3.53 -6.38 -2.28
C VAL A 81 -4.05 -5.66 -3.52
N GLU A 82 -4.84 -6.35 -4.31
CA GLU A 82 -5.47 -5.80 -5.50
C GLU A 82 -6.96 -5.60 -5.27
N THR A 83 -7.51 -4.48 -5.76
CA THR A 83 -8.94 -4.18 -5.67
C THR A 83 -9.81 -5.02 -6.60
N GLY A 84 -9.23 -5.53 -7.70
CA GLY A 84 -9.92 -6.36 -8.70
C GLY A 84 -9.70 -7.86 -8.55
N ALA A 85 -8.87 -8.30 -7.59
CA ALA A 85 -8.61 -9.72 -7.36
C ALA A 85 -9.45 -10.25 -6.20
N GLY A 86 -10.17 -11.35 -6.42
CA GLY A 86 -10.92 -12.04 -5.38
C GLY A 86 -10.06 -12.50 -4.19
N PRO A 87 -10.67 -12.79 -3.03
CA PRO A 87 -9.96 -13.11 -1.79
C PRO A 87 -9.10 -14.38 -1.87
N GLU A 88 -9.37 -15.29 -2.81
CA GLU A 88 -8.60 -16.53 -3.01
C GLU A 88 -7.22 -16.31 -3.66
N VAL A 89 -6.99 -15.15 -4.29
CA VAL A 89 -5.76 -14.84 -5.03
C VAL A 89 -4.69 -14.21 -4.12
N GLN A 90 -5.00 -13.94 -2.85
CA GLN A 90 -4.18 -13.14 -1.97
C GLN A 90 -3.54 -14.03 -0.89
N HIS A 91 -2.20 -13.99 -0.80
CA HIS A 91 -1.41 -14.87 0.07
C HIS A 91 -1.79 -14.73 1.56
N SER A 92 -1.72 -15.85 2.27
CA SER A 92 -1.83 -15.89 3.74
C SER A 92 -0.68 -15.16 4.41
N GLU A 93 -0.93 -14.47 5.53
CA GLU A 93 0.07 -13.73 6.32
C GLU A 93 1.31 -14.56 6.70
N ASP A 94 1.21 -15.91 6.72
CA ASP A 94 2.33 -16.79 7.06
C ASP A 94 3.39 -16.93 5.95
N GLU A 95 3.11 -16.47 4.72
CA GLU A 95 4.06 -16.51 3.60
C GLU A 95 4.64 -15.12 3.34
N ARG A 96 5.92 -14.93 3.68
CA ARG A 96 6.64 -13.71 3.32
C ARG A 96 6.70 -13.58 1.81
N GLU A 97 6.17 -12.48 1.29
CA GLU A 97 6.36 -12.14 -0.13
C GLU A 97 7.85 -12.03 -0.45
N VAL A 98 8.25 -12.65 -1.55
CA VAL A 98 9.58 -12.46 -2.15
C VAL A 98 9.42 -11.56 -3.35
N ALA A 99 10.36 -10.62 -3.54
CA ALA A 99 10.26 -9.62 -4.60
C ALA A 99 10.03 -10.24 -5.99
N HIS A 100 10.63 -11.41 -6.25
CA HIS A 100 10.42 -12.14 -7.49
C HIS A 100 8.96 -12.51 -7.74
N ASP A 101 8.26 -13.05 -6.73
CA ASP A 101 6.88 -13.54 -6.86
C ASP A 101 5.91 -12.37 -7.03
N VAL A 102 6.13 -11.28 -6.30
CA VAL A 102 5.36 -10.05 -6.46
C VAL A 102 5.49 -9.48 -7.88
N LEU A 103 6.71 -9.45 -8.41
CA LEU A 103 6.98 -8.95 -9.76
C LEU A 103 6.35 -9.85 -10.83
N LEU A 104 6.37 -11.17 -10.66
CA LEU A 104 5.68 -12.09 -11.56
C LEU A 104 4.17 -11.86 -11.55
N ARG A 105 3.55 -11.75 -10.37
CA ARG A 105 2.12 -11.46 -10.22
C ARG A 105 1.74 -10.13 -10.89
N LEU A 106 2.54 -9.09 -10.69
CA LEU A 106 2.34 -7.79 -11.31
C LEU A 106 2.50 -7.83 -12.84
N ALA A 107 3.41 -8.65 -13.37
CA ALA A 107 3.60 -8.81 -14.81
C ALA A 107 2.43 -9.53 -15.50
N GLU A 108 1.70 -10.37 -14.78
CA GLU A 108 0.52 -11.09 -15.27
C GLU A 108 -0.80 -10.35 -14.98
N LEU A 109 -0.74 -9.16 -14.37
CA LEU A 109 -1.91 -8.42 -13.94
C LEU A 109 -2.81 -8.03 -15.12
N VAL A 110 -4.10 -8.35 -15.02
CA VAL A 110 -5.13 -7.92 -15.94
C VAL A 110 -6.26 -7.24 -15.17
N PRO A 111 -6.74 -6.05 -15.57
CA PRO A 111 -7.84 -5.39 -14.90
C PRO A 111 -9.11 -6.25 -14.91
N SER A 112 -9.69 -6.44 -13.73
CA SER A 112 -10.85 -7.29 -13.54
C SER A 112 -12.14 -6.47 -13.46
N GLY A 113 -13.25 -7.06 -13.93
CA GLY A 113 -14.59 -6.51 -13.67
C GLY A 113 -15.09 -6.79 -12.25
N GLU A 114 -14.40 -7.66 -11.51
CA GLU A 114 -14.68 -7.96 -10.12
C GLU A 114 -14.27 -6.79 -9.23
N SER A 115 -14.96 -6.66 -8.09
CA SER A 115 -14.61 -5.69 -7.05
C SER A 115 -14.47 -6.46 -5.75
N ALA A 116 -13.25 -6.48 -5.22
CA ALA A 116 -12.98 -6.94 -3.87
C ALA A 116 -13.10 -5.77 -2.90
N GLU A 117 -13.59 -6.03 -1.68
CA GLU A 117 -13.58 -5.07 -0.57
C GLU A 117 -12.16 -4.93 0.03
N ALA A 118 -11.15 -4.80 -0.83
CA ALA A 118 -9.73 -4.87 -0.50
C ALA A 118 -9.32 -3.90 0.62
N ALA A 119 -9.69 -2.62 0.49
CA ALA A 119 -9.37 -1.62 1.51
C ALA A 119 -10.03 -1.92 2.86
N ALA A 120 -11.28 -2.41 2.86
CA ALA A 120 -11.99 -2.78 4.08
C ALA A 120 -11.38 -4.01 4.76
N ARG A 121 -10.93 -5.00 3.96
CA ARG A 121 -10.22 -6.19 4.44
C ARG A 121 -8.92 -5.81 5.13
N ILE A 122 -8.06 -5.03 4.48
CA ILE A 122 -6.79 -4.55 5.07
C ILE A 122 -7.08 -3.78 6.37
N ALA A 123 -8.08 -2.91 6.36
CA ALA A 123 -8.46 -2.15 7.56
C ALA A 123 -8.94 -3.06 8.70
N GLY A 124 -9.60 -4.19 8.39
CA GLY A 124 -9.99 -5.22 9.36
C GLY A 124 -8.78 -5.92 9.97
N GLU A 125 -7.87 -6.41 9.12
CA GLU A 125 -6.64 -7.09 9.54
C GLU A 125 -5.75 -6.19 10.40
N MET A 126 -5.58 -4.93 10.01
CA MET A 126 -4.82 -3.95 10.80
C MET A 126 -5.48 -3.65 12.15
N ARG A 127 -6.82 -3.65 12.23
CA ARG A 127 -7.56 -3.48 13.49
C ARG A 127 -7.34 -4.66 14.43
N GLU A 128 -7.36 -5.89 13.90
CA GLU A 128 -7.17 -7.11 14.68
C GLU A 128 -5.74 -7.28 15.17
N ALA A 129 -4.76 -7.04 14.30
CA ALA A 129 -3.34 -7.11 14.65
C ALA A 129 -2.92 -5.98 15.62
N GLY A 130 -3.62 -4.85 15.57
CA GLY A 130 -3.31 -3.66 16.36
C GLY A 130 -2.03 -2.94 15.93
N GLY A 131 -1.85 -1.73 16.45
CA GLY A 131 -0.75 -0.85 16.07
C GLY A 131 -1.00 -0.08 14.77
N VAL A 132 -0.01 0.69 14.33
CA VAL A 132 -0.05 1.43 13.07
C VAL A 132 1.05 0.93 12.14
N ARG A 133 0.74 0.79 10.86
CA ARG A 133 1.66 0.26 9.84
C ARG A 133 1.65 1.16 8.60
N PRO A 134 2.75 1.26 7.84
CA PRO A 134 2.75 1.96 6.57
C PRO A 134 1.76 1.33 5.59
N VAL A 135 0.99 2.19 4.91
CA VAL A 135 0.10 1.78 3.83
C VAL A 135 0.34 2.69 2.63
N PHE A 136 0.50 2.07 1.46
CA PHE A 136 0.65 2.75 0.19
C PHE A 136 -0.48 2.32 -0.74
N ALA A 137 -1.22 3.27 -1.29
CA ALA A 137 -2.25 3.00 -2.28
C ALA A 137 -1.81 3.56 -3.63
N VAL A 138 -2.02 2.79 -4.71
CA VAL A 138 -1.85 3.24 -6.08
C VAL A 138 -3.22 3.18 -6.74
N LEU A 139 -3.87 4.33 -6.84
CA LEU A 139 -5.26 4.49 -7.24
C LEU A 139 -5.36 5.22 -8.58
N THR A 140 -6.43 4.97 -9.32
CA THR A 140 -6.68 5.66 -10.60
C THR A 140 -7.89 6.58 -10.54
N ARG A 141 -8.97 6.13 -9.91
CA ARG A 141 -10.22 6.89 -9.73
C ARG A 141 -10.80 6.63 -8.37
N LEU A 142 -11.42 7.64 -7.79
CA LEU A 142 -12.15 7.53 -6.53
C LEU A 142 -13.66 7.59 -6.80
N ARG A 143 -14.41 6.68 -6.19
CA ARG A 143 -15.88 6.76 -6.15
C ARG A 143 -16.38 6.81 -4.73
N GLU A 144 -17.62 7.27 -4.55
CA GLU A 144 -18.25 7.39 -3.24
C GLU A 144 -18.25 6.08 -2.45
N GLU A 145 -18.41 4.94 -3.14
CA GLU A 145 -18.38 3.60 -2.55
C GLU A 145 -17.03 3.22 -1.92
N ASP A 146 -15.93 3.90 -2.29
CA ASP A 146 -14.58 3.62 -1.80
C ASP A 146 -14.24 4.43 -0.53
N LEU A 147 -14.96 5.53 -0.26
CA LEU A 147 -14.56 6.55 0.72
C LEU A 147 -14.50 6.02 2.15
N ASP A 148 -15.52 5.29 2.58
CA ASP A 148 -15.60 4.77 3.95
C ASP A 148 -14.48 3.75 4.24
N ALA A 149 -14.20 2.87 3.26
CA ALA A 149 -13.16 1.87 3.38
C ALA A 149 -11.76 2.51 3.42
N LEU A 150 -11.51 3.51 2.56
CA LEU A 150 -10.24 4.24 2.53
C LEU A 150 -10.03 5.10 3.78
N SER A 151 -11.09 5.69 4.34
CA SER A 151 -11.05 6.40 5.63
C SER A 151 -10.69 5.46 6.78
N SER A 152 -11.36 4.30 6.84
CA SER A 152 -11.08 3.28 7.85
C SER A 152 -9.63 2.80 7.76
N LEU A 153 -9.11 2.58 6.55
CA LEU A 153 -7.74 2.16 6.32
C LEU A 153 -6.73 3.23 6.77
N ALA A 154 -6.90 4.49 6.37
CA ALA A 154 -6.02 5.59 6.76
C ALA A 154 -5.96 5.81 8.28
N SER A 155 -7.06 5.56 9.01
CA SER A 155 -7.08 5.72 10.47
C SER A 155 -6.12 4.78 11.22
N HIS A 156 -5.72 3.66 10.60
CA HIS A 156 -4.77 2.70 11.16
C HIS A 156 -3.37 2.78 10.52
N ALA A 157 -3.18 3.66 9.53
CA ALA A 157 -1.98 3.70 8.72
C ALA A 157 -1.02 4.85 9.11
N ARG A 158 0.28 4.56 9.21
CA ARG A 158 1.33 5.57 9.41
C ARG A 158 2.64 5.17 8.70
N PRO A 159 3.05 5.88 7.63
CA PRO A 159 2.26 6.84 6.86
C PRO A 159 1.14 6.16 6.04
N ALA A 160 0.16 6.95 5.59
CA ALA A 160 -0.88 6.55 4.62
C ALA A 160 -0.70 7.37 3.33
N ILE A 161 0.01 6.83 2.33
CA ILE A 161 0.34 7.55 1.09
C ILE A 161 -0.49 7.01 -0.06
N ALA A 162 -1.12 7.89 -0.84
CA ALA A 162 -1.91 7.49 -2.01
C ALA A 162 -1.37 8.14 -3.28
N PHE A 163 -0.80 7.35 -4.19
CA PHE A 163 -0.44 7.78 -5.53
C PHE A 163 -1.68 7.74 -6.42
N LEU A 164 -2.12 8.89 -6.93
CA LEU A 164 -3.34 9.02 -7.71
C LEU A 164 -3.04 9.30 -9.19
N VAL A 165 -3.24 8.30 -10.05
CA VAL A 165 -2.85 8.30 -11.47
C VAL A 165 -3.91 8.97 -12.34
N GLU A 166 -3.53 10.11 -12.94
CA GLU A 166 -4.40 11.03 -13.66
C GLU A 166 -5.62 11.47 -12.83
N GLY A 167 -5.45 11.64 -11.51
CA GLY A 167 -6.47 12.12 -10.60
C GLY A 167 -6.96 13.54 -10.88
N THR A 168 -8.15 13.88 -10.39
CA THR A 168 -8.61 15.27 -10.31
C THR A 168 -8.22 15.90 -8.96
N ALA A 169 -8.15 17.23 -8.93
CA ALA A 169 -7.91 17.97 -7.68
C ALA A 169 -8.99 17.71 -6.62
N GLU A 170 -10.22 17.36 -7.04
CA GLU A 170 -11.31 17.00 -6.14
C GLU A 170 -11.07 15.63 -5.49
N GLU A 171 -10.57 14.65 -6.26
CA GLU A 171 -10.19 13.33 -5.74
C GLU A 171 -9.00 13.43 -4.76
N GLU A 172 -8.02 14.28 -5.05
CA GLU A 172 -6.90 14.57 -4.14
C GLU A 172 -7.35 15.21 -2.83
N ALA A 173 -8.23 16.20 -2.90
CA ALA A 173 -8.81 16.86 -1.73
C ALA A 173 -9.64 15.89 -0.89
N ALA A 174 -10.42 15.01 -1.56
CA ALA A 174 -11.17 13.96 -0.90
C ALA A 174 -10.24 13.01 -0.13
N LEU A 175 -9.20 12.46 -0.78
CA LEU A 175 -8.21 11.59 -0.11
C LEU A 175 -7.54 12.27 1.08
N SER A 176 -7.15 13.54 0.94
CA SER A 176 -6.60 14.34 2.03
C SER A 176 -7.56 14.42 3.22
N SER A 177 -8.86 14.64 2.97
CA SER A 177 -9.88 14.69 4.02
C SER A 177 -10.11 13.35 4.72
N LEU A 178 -9.80 12.23 4.06
CA LEU A 178 -9.84 10.89 4.64
C LEU A 178 -8.57 10.55 5.43
N GLY A 179 -7.56 11.43 5.47
CA GLY A 179 -6.32 11.23 6.20
C GLY A 179 -5.19 10.58 5.40
N TRP A 180 -5.31 10.52 4.07
CA TRP A 180 -4.21 10.12 3.19
C TRP A 180 -3.34 11.31 2.83
N TYR A 181 -2.08 11.04 2.50
CA TYR A 181 -1.19 11.97 1.81
C TYR A 181 -1.24 11.67 0.31
N PRO A 182 -2.06 12.39 -0.49
CA PRO A 182 -2.14 12.15 -1.92
C PRO A 182 -0.88 12.66 -2.63
N VAL A 183 -0.43 11.89 -3.62
CA VAL A 183 0.63 12.24 -4.57
C VAL A 183 -0.01 12.20 -5.96
N ALA A 184 -0.24 13.38 -6.52
CA ALA A 184 -0.85 13.54 -7.83
C ALA A 184 0.16 13.15 -8.92
N THR A 185 -0.21 12.22 -9.79
CA THR A 185 0.71 11.70 -10.82
C THR A 185 0.00 11.58 -12.16
N THR A 186 0.78 11.62 -13.23
CA THR A 186 0.31 11.39 -14.60
C THR A 186 1.09 10.21 -15.19
N VAL A 187 0.62 9.65 -16.29
CA VAL A 187 1.36 8.61 -17.04
C VAL A 187 2.74 9.07 -17.54
N ARG A 188 3.02 10.38 -17.49
CA ARG A 188 4.32 10.97 -17.86
C ARG A 188 5.23 11.25 -16.68
N THR A 189 4.69 11.27 -15.46
CA THR A 189 5.46 11.44 -14.24
C THR A 189 6.34 10.20 -14.07
N SER A 190 7.64 10.34 -13.88
CA SER A 190 8.47 9.16 -13.62
C SER A 190 8.22 8.60 -12.22
N VAL A 191 8.50 7.31 -12.01
CA VAL A 191 8.44 6.69 -10.67
C VAL A 191 9.36 7.41 -9.68
N GLU A 192 10.54 7.86 -10.14
CA GLU A 192 11.49 8.62 -9.30
C GLU A 192 10.93 9.98 -8.86
N GLU A 193 10.28 10.71 -9.76
CA GLU A 193 9.62 11.98 -9.42
C GLU A 193 8.50 11.76 -8.40
N ALA A 194 7.65 10.73 -8.60
CA ALA A 194 6.60 10.39 -7.66
C ALA A 194 7.15 10.04 -6.26
N TRP A 195 8.28 9.32 -6.18
CA TRP A 195 8.98 9.08 -4.92
C TRP A 195 9.47 10.37 -4.27
N SER A 196 10.06 11.28 -5.05
CA SER A 196 10.55 12.56 -4.54
C SER A 196 9.41 13.39 -3.94
N GLU A 197 8.25 13.43 -4.59
CA GLU A 197 7.07 14.13 -4.08
C GLU A 197 6.54 13.49 -2.78
N ALA A 198 6.41 12.16 -2.74
CA ALA A 198 5.97 11.44 -1.54
C ALA A 198 6.89 11.71 -0.34
N LEU A 199 8.20 11.72 -0.56
CA LEU A 199 9.19 12.01 0.48
C LEU A 199 9.15 13.48 0.94
N ALA A 200 8.92 14.41 0.02
CA ALA A 200 8.79 15.83 0.34
C ALA A 200 7.56 16.11 1.23
N LEU A 201 6.42 15.45 0.95
CA LEU A 201 5.22 15.56 1.77
C LEU A 201 5.43 15.07 3.20
N ARG A 202 6.22 14.00 3.38
CA ARG A 202 6.56 13.46 4.70
C ARG A 202 7.46 14.40 5.52
N ALA A 203 8.26 15.25 4.90
CA ALA A 203 9.09 16.21 5.62
C ALA A 203 8.29 17.37 6.24
N ILE A 204 7.06 17.58 5.78
CA ILE A 204 6.18 18.69 6.17
C ILE A 204 5.10 18.25 7.18
N ALA A 205 4.80 16.95 7.24
CA ALA A 205 3.78 16.32 8.08
C ALA A 205 4.35 15.72 9.38
#